data_AF-A0A4R8ESZ7-F1
#
_entry.id   AF-A0A4R8ESZ7-F1
#
_cell.length_a   1.000
_cell.length_b   1.000
_cell.length_c   1.000
_cell.angle_alpha   90.00
_cell.angle_beta   90.00
_cell.angle_gamma   90.00
#
_symmetry.space_group_name_H-M   'P 1'
#
loop_
_entity.id
_entity.type
_entity.pdbx_description
1 polymer ?
#
loop_
_entity_poly.entity_id
_entity_poly.type
_entity_poly.pdbx_seq_one_letter_code
_entity_poly.pdbx_strand_id
1 'polypeptide(L)' 'MISELKRHGYNISPGTLYPLLHKMEKENLLAKRIEIVEGKKRIYYSITSQGENLLKKLRGKVKELFHEII' A
#
# COMPACT_ATOMS: atom_id res chain seq x y z
N MET A 1 -6.95 0.54 -7.68
CA MET A 1 -6.36 1.05 -6.41
C MET A 1 -6.86 2.45 -6.06
N ILE A 2 -6.64 3.49 -6.89
CA ILE A 2 -7.18 4.84 -6.61
C ILE A 2 -8.70 4.81 -6.40
N SER A 3 -9.43 4.11 -7.27
CA SER A 3 -10.88 3.94 -7.12
C SER A 3 -11.27 3.24 -5.82
N GLU A 4 -10.45 2.29 -5.33
CA GLU A 4 -10.73 1.57 -4.09
C GLU A 4 -10.50 2.45 -2.86
N LEU A 5 -9.40 3.21 -2.85
CA LEU A 5 -9.13 4.20 -1.81
C LEU A 5 -10.23 5.26 -1.76
N LYS A 6 -10.72 5.71 -2.92
CA LYS A 6 -11.86 6.63 -3.02
C LYS A 6 -13.14 6.03 -2.43
N ARG A 7 -13.41 4.73 -2.66
CA ARG A 7 -14.55 4.02 -2.04
C ARG A 7 -14.46 3.97 -0.52
N HIS A 8 -13.25 3.93 0.04
CA HIS A 8 -13.00 4.03 1.48
C HIS A 8 -12.98 5.48 2.01
N GLY A 9 -13.35 6.47 1.20
CA GLY A 9 -13.41 7.88 1.61
C GLY A 9 -12.09 8.64 1.49
N TYR A 10 -11.03 8.04 0.96
CA TYR A 10 -9.75 8.72 0.76
C TYR A 10 -9.70 9.45 -0.60
N ASN A 11 -9.46 10.76 -0.57
CA ASN A 11 -9.19 11.53 -1.79
C ASN A 11 -7.68 11.58 -2.08
N ILE A 12 -7.18 10.61 -2.85
CA ILE A 12 -5.75 10.48 -3.16
C ILE A 12 -5.52 10.65 -4.66
N SER A 13 -4.59 11.53 -5.02
CA SER A 13 -4.19 11.77 -6.40
C SER A 13 -3.15 10.74 -6.89
N PRO A 14 -3.00 10.53 -8.21
CA PRO A 14 -1.87 9.77 -8.76
C PRO A 14 -0.50 10.29 -8.29
N GLY A 15 -0.36 11.63 -8.19
CA GLY A 15 0.86 12.30 -7.73
C GLY A 15 1.20 12.05 -6.26
N THR A 16 0.25 11.53 -5.48
CA THR A 16 0.45 11.13 -4.08
C THR A 16 0.65 9.61 -3.98
N LEU A 17 -0.17 8.84 -4.70
CA LEU A 17 -0.18 7.39 -4.59
C LEU A 17 1.11 6.75 -5.11
N TYR A 18 1.57 7.15 -6.29
CA TYR A 18 2.73 6.49 -6.90
C TYR A 18 4.04 6.75 -6.15
N PRO A 19 4.33 7.97 -5.65
CA PRO A 19 5.47 8.18 -4.76
C PRO A 19 5.40 7.36 -3.47
N LEU A 20 4.21 7.18 -2.88
CA LEU A 20 4.03 6.35 -1.70
C LEU A 20 4.35 4.88 -1.99
N LEU A 21 3.81 4.33 -3.08
CA LEU A 21 4.11 2.95 -3.50
C LEU A 21 5.61 2.74 -3.77
N HIS A 22 6.26 3.72 -4.40
CA HIS A 22 7.69 3.65 -4.66
C HIS A 22 8.53 3.76 -3.38
N LYS A 23 8.09 4.55 -2.40
CA LYS A 23 8.73 4.59 -1.08
C LYS A 23 8.60 3.25 -0.37
N MET A 24 7.40 2.66 -0.35
CA MET A 24 7.16 1.35 0.28
C MET A 24 7.95 0.22 -0.40
N GLU A 25 8.16 0.31 -1.72
CA GLU A 25 9.05 -0.59 -2.46
C GLU A 25 10.51 -0.43 -2.00
N LYS A 26 11.01 0.81 -1.92
CA LYS A 26 12.38 1.10 -1.44
C LYS A 26 12.63 0.62 -0.02
N GLU A 27 11.60 0.65 0.83
CA GLU A 27 11.64 0.15 2.20
C GLU A 27 11.45 -1.38 2.29
N ASN A 28 11.38 -2.08 1.15
CA ASN A 28 11.16 -3.52 1.04
C ASN A 28 9.83 -4.00 1.67
N LEU A 29 8.85 -3.11 1.80
CA LEU A 29 7.50 -3.44 2.26
C LEU A 29 6.62 -3.98 1.13
N LEU A 30 6.89 -3.52 -0.10
CA LEU A 30 6.26 -4.02 -1.32
C LEU A 30 7.31 -4.53 -2.32
N ALA A 31 6.99 -5.62 -3.01
CA ALA A 31 7.70 -6.08 -4.18
C ALA A 31 7.01 -5.57 -5.44
N LYS A 32 7.81 -5.17 -6.42
CA LYS A 32 7.34 -4.68 -7.72
C LYS A 32 7.60 -5.73 -8.81
N ARG A 33 6.58 -6.01 -9.62
CA ARG A 33 6.68 -6.83 -10.84
C ARG A 33 6.25 -6.00 -12.04
N ILE A 34 6.97 -6.14 -13.15
CA ILE A 34 6.67 -5.47 -14.41
C ILE A 34 6.24 -6.53 -15.40
N GLU A 35 5.12 -6.29 -16.08
CA GLU A 35 4.63 -7.15 -17.16
C GLU A 35 4.30 -6.29 -18.38
N ILE A 36 4.51 -6.87 -19.56
CA ILE A 36 4.03 -6.27 -20.81
C ILE A 36 2.71 -6.96 -21.16
N VAL A 37 1.62 -6.19 -21.14
CA VAL A 37 0.29 -6.67 -21.47
C VAL A 37 -0.19 -5.82 -22.64
N GLU A 38 -0.47 -6.47 -23.78
CA GLU A 38 -0.90 -5.80 -25.02
C GLU A 38 0.06 -4.69 -25.47
N GLY A 39 1.38 -4.97 -25.39
CA GLY A 39 2.43 -3.99 -25.73
C GLY A 39 2.60 -2.85 -24.72
N LYS A 40 1.81 -2.81 -23.64
CA LYS A 40 1.90 -1.76 -22.61
C LYS A 40 2.55 -2.30 -21.34
N LYS A 41 3.46 -1.52 -20.79
CA LYS A 41 4.08 -1.78 -19.50
C LYS A 41 3.05 -1.61 -18.36
N ARG A 42 2.79 -2.68 -17.62
CA ARG A 42 1.99 -2.67 -16.38
C ARG A 42 2.90 -2.97 -15.19
N ILE A 43 2.73 -2.21 -14.12
CA ILE A 43 3.48 -2.38 -12.87
C ILE A 43 2.52 -2.90 -11.81
N TYR A 44 2.85 -4.04 -11.22
CA TYR A 44 2.13 -4.65 -10.13
C TYR A 44 2.95 -4.55 -8.84
N TYR A 45 2.29 -4.18 -7.75
CA TYR A 45 2.86 -4.20 -6.41
C TYR A 45 2.22 -5.32 -5.60
N SER A 46 3.03 -6.03 -4.82
CA SER A 46 2.58 -7.09 -3.90
C SER A 46 3.29 -6.91 -2.57
N ILE A 47 2.65 -7.32 -1.48
CA ILE A 47 3.24 -7.22 -0.14
C ILE A 47 4.39 -8.23 0.03
N THR A 48 5.47 -7.83 0.70
CA THR A 48 6.58 -8.73 1.07
C THR A 48 6.35 -9.33 2.46
N SER A 49 7.16 -10.34 2.82
CA SER A 49 7.17 -10.86 4.20
C SER A 49 7.48 -9.78 5.25
N GLN A 50 8.32 -8.79 4.92
CA GLN A 50 8.60 -7.66 5.80
C GLN A 50 7.39 -6.73 5.91
N GLY A 51 6.71 -6.46 4.79
CA GLY A 51 5.45 -5.71 4.76
C GLY A 51 4.36 -6.36 5.62
N GLU A 52 4.19 -7.69 5.53
CA GLU A 52 3.23 -8.45 6.33
C GLU A 52 3.52 -8.33 7.84
N ASN A 53 4.79 -8.48 8.22
CA ASN A 53 5.20 -8.34 9.62
C ASN A 53 4.93 -6.93 10.15
N LEU A 54 5.20 -5.89 9.36
CA LEU A 54 4.89 -4.52 9.75
C LEU A 54 3.38 -4.29 9.84
N LEU A 55 2.61 -4.77 8.88
CA LEU A 55 1.15 -4.66 8.85
C LEU A 55 0.53 -5.29 10.11
N LYS A 56 1.01 -6.48 10.52
CA LYS A 56 0.55 -7.14 11.75
C LYS A 56 0.81 -6.28 12.98
N LYS A 57 2.00 -5.68 13.10
CA LYS A 57 2.35 -4.77 14.21
C LYS A 57 1.45 -3.52 14.22
N LEU A 58 1.25 -2.90 13.06
CA LEU A 58 0.43 -1.69 12.93
C LEU A 58 -1.05 -1.95 13.25
N ARG A 59 -1.60 -3.09 12.84
CA ARG A 59 -2.96 -3.50 13.22
C ARG A 59 -3.13 -3.60 14.73
N GLY A 60 -2.13 -4.14 15.43
CA GLY A 60 -2.10 -4.17 16.89
C GLY A 60 -2.15 -2.77 17.50
N LYS A 61 -1.28 -1.86 17.02
CA LYS A 61 -1.24 -0.46 17.50
C LYS A 61 -2.54 0.30 17.24
N VAL A 62 -3.14 0.14 16.06
CA VAL A 62 -4.43 0.78 15.74
C VAL A 62 -5.52 0.25 16.67
N LYS A 63 -5.52 -1.06 16.96
CA LYS A 63 -6.45 -1.64 17.92
C LYS A 63 -6.25 -1.04 19.32
N GLU A 64 -5.02 -0.95 19.79
CA GLU A 64 -4.68 -0.34 21.09
C GLU A 64 -5.21 1.11 21.18
N LEU A 65 -4.84 1.97 20.22
CA LEU A 65 -5.31 3.36 20.14
C LEU A 65 -6.84 3.48 20.13
N PHE A 66 -7.53 2.54 19.48
CA PHE A 66 -8.99 2.54 19.46
C PHE A 66 -9.60 2.27 20.85
N HIS A 67 -9.01 1.37 21.65
CA HIS A 67 -9.48 1.09 23.02
C HIS A 67 -9.13 2.19 24.02
N GLU A 68 -8.22 3.12 23.67
CA GLU A 68 -7.92 4.28 24.52
C GLU A 68 -8.94 5.41 24.37
N ILE A 69 -9.69 5.43 23.26
CA ILE A 69 -10.63 6.52 22.92
C ILE A 69 -12.09 6.13 23.22
N ILE A 70 -12.42 4.84 23.17
CA ILE A 70 -13.78 4.28 23.38
C ILE A 70 -13.74 3.33 24.56
#